data_AF-A0A356T1Z5-F1
#
_entry.id   AF-A0A356T1Z5-F1
#
_cell.length_a   1.000
_cell.length_b   1.000
_cell.length_c   1.000
_cell.angle_alpha   90.00
_cell.angle_beta   90.00
_cell.angle_gamma   90.00
#
_symmetry.space_group_name_H-M   'P 1'
#
loop_
_entity.id
_entity.type
_entity.pdbx_description
1 polymer ?
#
loop_
_entity_poly.entity_id
_entity_poly.type
_entity_poly.pdbx_seq_one_letter_code
_entity_poly.pdbx_strand_id
1 'polypeptide(L)'
;MGQGIQYGSAPCRCEHSFHATRLIALTGGPGGGKTAALELAVRSFCEHVAILPEAASVVFGGGFPRHETDPGRAAAQRAIYHVQREMERLVVEERRVAVALCDRGTVDGLAYWPGDTSELLRELGTSHEGELTRYDAVLHLRTPAATQGYDHSNTLRVESAVEAIALDRRIDELWTAHDNREVVEASDDFLTKMRRALEVVRSRLPSCCHVHPLAVSS
;
A
#
# COMPACT_ATOMS: atom_id res chain seq x y z
N MET A 1 4.20 6.72 16.06
CA MET A 1 4.59 5.38 15.57
C MET A 1 5.52 5.58 14.38
N GLY A 2 6.55 4.72 14.25
CA GLY A 2 7.81 5.03 13.56
C GLY A 2 7.66 5.54 12.12
N GLN A 3 8.32 6.66 11.81
CA GLN A 3 8.28 7.34 10.50
C GLN A 3 9.20 6.67 9.44
N GLY A 4 9.45 5.36 9.54
CA GLY A 4 10.40 4.65 8.70
C GLY A 4 9.93 3.25 8.30
N ILE A 5 10.69 2.60 7.42
CA ILE A 5 10.42 1.23 6.98
C ILE A 5 10.40 0.30 8.20
N GLN A 6 9.32 -0.44 8.34
CA GLN A 6 9.19 -1.48 9.37
C GLN A 6 9.47 -2.85 8.74
N TYR A 7 9.77 -3.83 9.58
CA TYR A 7 10.05 -5.19 9.15
C TYR A 7 9.19 -6.17 9.94
N GLY A 8 8.88 -7.32 9.33
CA GLY A 8 8.30 -8.43 10.06
C GLY A 8 9.14 -8.80 11.29
N SER A 9 8.47 -9.17 12.38
CA SER A 9 9.10 -9.38 13.68
C SER A 9 9.44 -10.84 13.97
N ALA A 10 8.96 -11.79 13.14
CA ALA A 10 9.26 -13.20 13.33
C ALA A 10 10.70 -13.53 12.87
N PRO A 11 11.43 -14.40 13.61
CA PRO A 11 12.75 -14.84 13.17
C PRO A 11 12.62 -15.69 11.91
N CYS A 12 13.58 -15.56 11.00
CA CYS A 12 13.64 -16.33 9.77
C CYS A 12 14.79 -17.34 9.82
N ARG A 13 14.55 -18.59 9.41
CA ARG A 13 15.60 -19.61 9.21
C ARG A 13 16.19 -19.60 7.80
N CYS A 14 15.95 -18.54 7.04
CA CYS A 14 16.50 -18.39 5.69
C CYS A 14 18.03 -18.22 5.78
N GLU A 15 18.76 -18.96 4.96
CA GLU A 15 20.23 -18.83 4.84
C GLU A 15 20.63 -17.83 3.74
N HIS A 16 19.67 -17.26 3.02
CA HIS A 16 19.95 -16.29 1.96
C HIS A 16 20.25 -14.91 2.54
N SER A 17 21.44 -14.38 2.24
CA SER A 17 21.79 -13.00 2.58
C SER A 17 21.14 -11.97 1.66
N PHE A 18 20.63 -12.40 0.49
CA PHE A 18 20.01 -11.53 -0.50
C PHE A 18 18.78 -12.19 -1.12
N HIS A 19 17.79 -11.37 -1.40
CA HIS A 19 16.57 -11.74 -2.11
C HIS A 19 16.41 -10.92 -3.40
N ALA A 20 15.63 -11.45 -4.34
CA ALA A 20 15.02 -10.61 -5.37
C ALA A 20 13.74 -10.03 -4.73
N THR A 21 13.80 -8.76 -4.32
CA THR A 21 12.70 -8.09 -3.64
C THR A 21 11.49 -7.99 -4.56
N ARG A 22 10.36 -8.54 -4.14
CA ARG A 22 9.07 -8.37 -4.81
C ARG A 22 8.30 -7.19 -4.22
N LEU A 23 7.74 -6.33 -5.07
CA LEU A 23 6.92 -5.20 -4.64
C LEU A 23 5.45 -5.60 -4.65
N ILE A 24 4.76 -5.37 -3.53
CA ILE A 24 3.32 -5.59 -3.41
C ILE A 24 2.66 -4.29 -2.96
N ALA A 25 1.76 -3.75 -3.77
CA ALA A 25 0.98 -2.59 -3.39
C ALA A 25 -0.24 -3.01 -2.55
N LEU A 26 -0.34 -2.49 -1.33
CA LEU A 26 -1.59 -2.54 -0.55
C LEU A 26 -2.40 -1.28 -0.84
N THR A 27 -3.44 -1.41 -1.66
CA THR A 27 -4.21 -0.29 -2.21
C THR A 27 -5.65 -0.28 -1.72
N GLY A 28 -6.39 0.77 -2.06
CA GLY A 28 -7.80 0.98 -1.73
C GLY A 28 -8.10 2.34 -1.13
N GLY A 29 -9.38 2.65 -0.99
CA GLY A 29 -9.83 3.92 -0.45
C GLY A 29 -9.50 4.11 1.04
N PRO A 30 -9.68 5.34 1.57
CA PRO A 30 -9.66 5.59 3.00
C PRO A 30 -10.66 4.66 3.72
N GLY A 31 -10.28 4.13 4.89
CA GLY A 31 -11.15 3.24 5.68
C GLY A 31 -11.15 1.76 5.27
N GLY A 32 -10.44 1.37 4.22
CA GLY A 32 -10.34 -0.05 3.79
C GLY A 32 -9.64 -1.00 4.76
N GLY A 33 -9.00 -0.51 5.82
CA GLY A 33 -8.27 -1.32 6.81
C GLY A 33 -6.78 -1.54 6.52
N LYS A 34 -6.20 -0.77 5.59
CA LYS A 34 -4.78 -0.88 5.20
C LYS A 34 -3.82 -0.79 6.39
N THR A 35 -3.93 0.24 7.21
CA THR A 35 -3.06 0.44 8.39
C THR A 35 -3.08 -0.78 9.33
N ALA A 36 -4.25 -1.34 9.61
CA ALA A 36 -4.38 -2.53 10.44
C ALA A 36 -3.77 -3.78 9.78
N ALA A 37 -3.96 -3.96 8.47
CA ALA A 37 -3.34 -5.05 7.72
C ALA A 37 -1.81 -4.97 7.76
N LEU A 38 -1.25 -3.76 7.62
CA LEU A 38 0.20 -3.51 7.68
C LEU A 38 0.75 -3.76 9.09
N GLU A 39 0.06 -3.31 10.14
CA GLU A 39 0.44 -3.59 11.54
C GLU A 39 0.41 -5.10 11.84
N LEU A 40 -0.60 -5.81 11.34
CA LEU A 40 -0.66 -7.26 11.46
C LEU A 40 0.45 -7.94 10.66
N ALA A 41 0.80 -7.42 9.48
CA ALA A 41 1.90 -7.94 8.67
C ALA A 41 3.24 -7.87 9.40
N VAL A 42 3.53 -6.75 10.09
CA VAL A 42 4.71 -6.59 10.97
C VAL A 42 4.76 -7.69 12.03
N ARG A 43 3.63 -8.05 12.64
CA ARG A 43 3.57 -9.09 13.67
C ARG A 43 3.62 -10.50 13.09
N SER A 44 3.03 -10.69 11.92
CA SER A 44 2.76 -12.03 11.36
C SER A 44 3.91 -12.57 10.52
N PHE A 45 4.66 -11.71 9.85
CA PHE A 45 5.72 -12.13 8.94
C PHE A 45 7.11 -12.03 9.55
N CYS A 46 8.07 -12.66 8.88
CA CYS A 46 9.46 -12.60 9.27
C CYS A 46 10.16 -11.32 8.81
N GLU A 47 11.37 -11.08 9.32
CA GLU A 47 12.19 -9.88 9.03
C GLU A 47 12.49 -9.62 7.55
N HIS A 48 12.31 -10.62 6.67
CA HIS A 48 12.46 -10.49 5.22
C HIS A 48 11.21 -9.90 4.52
N VAL A 49 10.24 -9.40 5.29
CA VAL A 49 9.11 -8.64 4.77
C VAL A 49 9.23 -7.20 5.27
N ALA A 50 9.51 -6.27 4.36
CA ALA A 50 9.48 -4.84 4.65
C ALA A 50 8.07 -4.29 4.50
N ILE A 51 7.71 -3.34 5.35
CA ILE A 51 6.50 -2.55 5.29
C ILE A 51 6.94 -1.11 5.04
N LEU A 52 6.68 -0.62 3.82
CA LEU A 52 7.00 0.76 3.43
C LEU A 52 5.87 1.67 3.90
N PRO A 53 6.18 2.77 4.61
CA PRO A 53 5.17 3.69 5.10
C PRO A 53 4.49 4.44 3.94
N GLU A 54 3.31 4.98 4.21
CA GLU A 54 2.59 5.80 3.22
C GLU A 54 3.40 7.04 2.85
N ALA A 55 3.76 7.19 1.58
CA ALA A 55 4.58 8.31 1.10
C ALA A 55 3.92 9.68 1.37
N ALA A 56 2.58 9.77 1.32
CA ALA A 56 1.84 10.98 1.70
C ALA A 56 2.08 11.37 3.16
N SER A 57 2.03 10.39 4.07
CA SER A 57 2.31 10.61 5.48
C SER A 57 3.76 11.04 5.72
N VAL A 58 4.72 10.51 4.96
CA VAL A 58 6.13 10.96 5.01
C VAL A 58 6.28 12.40 4.53
N VAL A 59 5.72 12.74 3.36
CA VAL A 59 5.81 14.06 2.74
C VAL A 59 5.16 15.13 3.61
N PHE A 60 3.93 14.91 4.07
CA PHE A 60 3.23 15.88 4.92
C PHE A 60 3.77 15.92 6.35
N GLY A 61 4.18 14.76 6.90
CA GLY A 61 4.85 14.68 8.20
C GLY A 61 6.20 15.41 8.21
N GLY A 62 6.87 15.49 7.06
CA GLY A 62 8.09 16.26 6.84
C GLY A 62 7.89 17.76 6.60
N GLY A 63 6.64 18.27 6.64
CA GLY A 63 6.34 19.69 6.53
C GLY A 63 6.05 20.21 5.11
N PHE A 64 5.83 19.32 4.13
CA PHE A 64 5.37 19.74 2.81
C PHE A 64 3.99 20.43 2.92
N PRO A 65 3.75 21.56 2.22
CA PRO A 65 2.50 22.30 2.36
C PRO A 65 1.29 21.50 1.83
N ARG A 66 0.24 21.40 2.66
CA ARG A 66 -1.03 20.76 2.30
C ARG A 66 -2.04 21.82 1.87
N HIS A 67 -1.95 22.23 0.60
CA HIS A 67 -2.89 23.18 0.00
C HIS A 67 -3.98 22.48 -0.81
N GLU A 68 -5.20 22.98 -0.69
CA GLU A 68 -6.36 22.47 -1.44
C GLU A 68 -6.48 23.06 -2.84
N THR A 69 -5.58 23.94 -3.28
CA THR A 69 -5.58 24.47 -4.65
C THR A 69 -5.04 23.42 -5.63
N ASP A 70 -5.46 23.48 -6.90
CA ASP A 70 -4.97 22.54 -7.92
C ASP A 70 -3.43 22.51 -8.03
N PRO A 71 -2.71 23.65 -8.03
CA PRO A 71 -1.24 23.64 -8.00
C PRO A 71 -0.66 22.98 -6.74
N GLY A 72 -1.32 23.17 -5.59
CA GLY A 72 -0.93 22.56 -4.32
C GLY A 72 -1.09 21.03 -4.33
N ARG A 73 -2.25 20.55 -4.78
CA ARG A 73 -2.51 19.11 -4.94
C ARG A 73 -1.55 18.48 -5.95
N ALA A 74 -1.33 19.14 -7.08
CA ALA A 74 -0.38 18.69 -8.10
C ALA A 74 1.06 18.59 -7.56
N ALA A 75 1.52 19.62 -6.84
CA ALA A 75 2.84 19.62 -6.22
C ALA A 75 3.01 18.50 -5.19
N ALA A 76 1.99 18.27 -4.36
CA ALA A 76 1.98 17.18 -3.41
C ALA A 76 2.04 15.81 -4.10
N GLN A 77 1.23 15.56 -5.14
CA GLN A 77 1.23 14.26 -5.84
C GLN A 77 2.57 13.93 -6.49
N ARG A 78 3.25 14.91 -7.11
CA ARG A 78 4.61 14.71 -7.64
C ARG A 78 5.60 14.36 -6.53
N ALA A 79 5.58 15.09 -5.41
CA ALA A 79 6.46 14.82 -4.28
C ALA A 79 6.23 13.42 -3.69
N ILE A 80 4.96 13.05 -3.48
CA ILE A 80 4.53 11.73 -2.99
C ILE A 80 5.02 10.62 -3.92
N TYR A 81 4.84 10.78 -5.23
CA TYR A 81 5.31 9.83 -6.22
C TYR A 81 6.83 9.60 -6.11
N HIS A 82 7.63 10.67 -6.03
CA HIS A 82 9.08 10.52 -5.94
C HIS A 82 9.53 9.88 -4.61
N VAL A 83 8.90 10.25 -3.49
CA VAL A 83 9.18 9.61 -2.19
C VAL A 83 8.81 8.12 -2.22
N GLN A 84 7.65 7.76 -2.78
CA GLN A 84 7.24 6.37 -2.97
C GLN A 84 8.28 5.61 -3.81
N ARG A 85 8.67 6.16 -4.97
CA ARG A 85 9.63 5.54 -5.88
C ARG A 85 10.99 5.30 -5.24
N GLU A 86 11.50 6.24 -4.47
CA GLU A 86 12.82 6.09 -3.82
C GLU A 86 12.76 5.11 -2.65
N MET A 87 11.67 5.03 -1.89
CA MET A 87 11.51 4.00 -0.87
C MET A 87 11.46 2.58 -1.48
N GLU A 88 10.73 2.41 -2.58
CA GLU A 88 10.68 1.14 -3.32
C GLU A 88 12.05 0.78 -3.88
N ARG A 89 12.74 1.75 -4.48
CA ARG A 89 14.07 1.57 -5.05
C ARG A 89 15.08 1.17 -3.99
N LEU A 90 15.06 1.80 -2.82
CA LEU A 90 15.94 1.48 -1.70
C LEU A 90 15.89 -0.01 -1.34
N VAL A 91 14.69 -0.56 -1.12
CA VAL A 91 14.53 -1.97 -0.71
C VAL A 91 14.81 -2.96 -1.84
N VAL A 92 14.60 -2.56 -3.09
CA VAL A 92 14.95 -3.37 -4.27
C VAL A 92 16.47 -3.42 -4.46
N GLU A 93 17.17 -2.30 -4.31
CA GLU A 93 18.62 -2.22 -4.48
C GLU A 93 19.38 -2.85 -3.31
N GLU A 94 18.90 -2.69 -2.08
CA GLU A 94 19.51 -3.33 -0.90
C GLU A 94 19.36 -4.86 -0.92
N ARG A 95 18.30 -5.38 -1.56
CA ARG A 95 18.04 -6.82 -1.69
C ARG A 95 17.98 -7.59 -0.37
N ARG A 96 17.70 -6.90 0.74
CA ARG A 96 17.67 -7.49 2.09
C ARG A 96 16.35 -8.20 2.40
N VAL A 97 15.28 -7.86 1.69
CA VAL A 97 13.93 -8.37 1.93
C VAL A 97 13.39 -9.13 0.73
N ALA A 98 12.62 -10.17 0.98
CA ALA A 98 11.95 -10.95 -0.06
C ALA A 98 10.73 -10.24 -0.64
N VAL A 99 10.00 -9.53 0.22
CA VAL A 99 8.80 -8.78 -0.13
C VAL A 99 8.86 -7.41 0.51
N ALA A 100 8.48 -6.39 -0.24
CA ALA A 100 8.20 -5.06 0.25
C ALA A 100 6.71 -4.77 0.03
N LEU A 101 5.97 -4.65 1.14
CA LEU A 101 4.57 -4.30 1.17
C LEU A 101 4.45 -2.78 1.27
N CYS A 102 3.99 -2.15 0.20
CA CYS A 102 3.83 -0.72 0.08
C CYS A 102 2.46 -0.28 0.60
N ASP A 103 2.42 0.62 1.59
CA ASP A 103 1.18 1.34 1.90
C ASP A 103 0.87 2.30 0.74
N ARG A 104 0.06 1.81 -0.20
CA ARG A 104 -0.20 2.35 -1.55
C ARG A 104 0.93 2.15 -2.55
N GLY A 105 0.56 2.06 -3.83
CA GLY A 105 1.50 2.11 -4.95
C GLY A 105 1.45 3.45 -5.69
N THR A 106 2.34 3.64 -6.65
CA THR A 106 2.42 4.88 -7.46
C THR A 106 1.14 5.18 -8.23
N VAL A 107 0.43 4.13 -8.69
CA VAL A 107 -0.84 4.25 -9.43
C VAL A 107 -1.96 4.81 -8.53
N ASP A 108 -1.92 4.62 -7.20
CA ASP A 108 -2.88 5.24 -6.28
C ASP A 108 -2.89 6.78 -6.43
N GLY A 109 -1.71 7.39 -6.64
CA GLY A 109 -1.55 8.85 -6.76
C GLY A 109 -2.35 9.46 -7.91
N LEU A 110 -2.60 8.68 -8.98
CA LEU A 110 -3.43 9.11 -10.11
C LEU A 110 -4.88 9.41 -9.68
N ALA A 111 -5.38 8.75 -8.64
CA ALA A 111 -6.73 8.99 -8.12
C ALA A 111 -6.85 10.36 -7.39
N TYR A 112 -5.73 10.91 -6.94
CA TYR A 112 -5.65 12.17 -6.20
C TYR A 112 -5.18 13.34 -7.07
N TRP A 113 -4.83 13.10 -8.34
CA TRP A 113 -4.43 14.14 -9.27
C TRP A 113 -5.61 15.06 -9.60
N PRO A 114 -5.44 16.41 -9.57
CA PRO A 114 -6.51 17.37 -9.81
C PRO A 114 -6.99 17.44 -11.27
N GLY A 115 -6.15 17.05 -12.23
CA GLY A 115 -6.45 17.09 -13.67
C GLY A 115 -6.65 15.71 -14.28
N ASP A 116 -6.31 15.58 -15.56
CA ASP A 116 -6.32 14.29 -16.25
C ASP A 116 -5.11 13.44 -15.84
N THR A 117 -5.30 12.14 -15.64
CA THR A 117 -4.24 11.26 -15.13
C THR A 117 -3.05 11.14 -16.10
N SER A 118 -3.28 11.33 -17.40
CA SER A 118 -2.21 11.35 -18.41
C SER A 118 -1.27 12.55 -18.25
N GLU A 119 -1.75 13.66 -17.65
CA GLU A 119 -0.91 14.82 -17.37
C GLU A 119 0.14 14.49 -16.32
N LEU A 120 -0.26 13.84 -15.21
CA LEU A 120 0.68 13.42 -14.18
C LEU A 120 1.70 12.41 -14.75
N LEU A 121 1.25 11.40 -15.49
CA LEU A 121 2.14 10.40 -16.09
C LEU A 121 3.16 11.05 -17.04
N ARG A 122 2.72 12.02 -17.85
CA ARG A 122 3.60 12.81 -18.73
C ARG A 122 4.60 13.65 -17.94
N GLU A 123 4.16 14.32 -16.87
CA GLU A 123 5.05 15.11 -16.01
C GLU A 123 6.11 14.26 -15.31
N LEU A 124 5.76 13.02 -14.95
CA LEU A 124 6.65 12.06 -14.31
C LEU A 124 7.53 11.29 -15.31
N GLY A 125 7.29 11.45 -16.61
CA GLY A 125 8.02 10.74 -17.66
C GLY A 125 7.78 9.22 -17.65
N THR A 126 6.59 8.78 -17.25
CA THR A 126 6.21 7.37 -17.17
C THR A 126 4.89 7.11 -17.91
N SER A 127 4.48 5.85 -17.96
CA SER A 127 3.19 5.41 -18.52
C SER A 127 2.42 4.61 -17.49
N HIS A 128 1.11 4.49 -17.66
CA HIS A 128 0.28 3.70 -16.76
C HIS A 128 0.73 2.24 -16.74
N GLU A 129 0.94 1.63 -17.91
CA GLU A 129 1.52 0.29 -18.04
C GLU A 129 2.89 0.17 -17.36
N GLY A 130 3.76 1.16 -17.57
CA GLY A 130 5.06 1.23 -16.93
C GLY A 130 4.97 1.18 -15.41
N GLU A 131 4.02 1.90 -14.81
CA GLU A 131 3.79 1.87 -13.36
C GLU A 131 3.16 0.56 -12.87
N LEU A 132 2.26 -0.05 -13.65
CA LEU A 132 1.66 -1.36 -13.31
C LEU A 132 2.73 -2.45 -13.23
N THR A 133 3.61 -2.55 -14.24
CA THR A 133 4.65 -3.59 -14.31
C THR A 133 5.70 -3.54 -13.19
N ARG A 134 5.74 -2.46 -12.41
CA ARG A 134 6.66 -2.33 -11.27
C ARG A 134 6.29 -3.23 -10.10
N TYR A 135 5.02 -3.60 -9.99
CA TYR A 135 4.51 -4.39 -8.87
C TYR A 135 4.37 -5.84 -9.28
N ASP A 136 4.80 -6.76 -8.42
CA ASP A 136 4.59 -8.19 -8.63
C ASP A 136 3.13 -8.58 -8.35
N ALA A 137 2.48 -7.87 -7.42
CA ALA A 137 1.09 -8.07 -7.05
C ALA A 137 0.46 -6.79 -6.49
N VAL A 138 -0.87 -6.72 -6.56
CA VAL A 138 -1.68 -5.63 -6.01
C VAL A 138 -2.76 -6.23 -5.14
N LEU A 139 -2.88 -5.77 -3.90
CA LEU A 139 -3.91 -6.17 -2.96
C LEU A 139 -4.83 -4.98 -2.68
N HIS A 140 -6.01 -4.99 -3.27
CA HIS A 140 -7.03 -3.95 -3.07
C HIS A 140 -7.90 -4.28 -1.87
N LEU A 141 -7.84 -3.47 -0.81
CA LEU A 141 -8.72 -3.59 0.34
C LEU A 141 -9.93 -2.66 0.19
N ARG A 142 -11.09 -3.25 -0.14
CA ARG A 142 -12.31 -2.50 -0.41
C ARG A 142 -12.76 -1.65 0.79
N THR A 143 -13.02 -0.36 0.59
CA THR A 143 -13.63 0.47 1.64
C THR A 143 -15.05 -0.01 1.98
N PRO A 144 -15.38 -0.25 3.26
CA PRO A 144 -16.72 -0.68 3.65
C PRO A 144 -17.76 0.42 3.40
N ALA A 145 -18.98 0.01 3.06
CA ALA A 145 -20.10 0.93 2.97
C ALA A 145 -20.43 1.54 4.35
N ALA A 146 -21.10 2.69 4.37
CA ALA A 146 -21.55 3.32 5.62
C ALA A 146 -22.41 2.39 6.50
N THR A 147 -23.13 1.45 5.88
CA THR A 147 -23.97 0.45 6.55
C THR A 147 -23.18 -0.73 7.16
N GLN A 148 -21.88 -0.86 6.87
CA GLN A 148 -21.02 -1.98 7.28
C GLN A 148 -19.89 -1.55 8.23
N GLY A 149 -20.15 -0.54 9.06
CA GLY A 149 -19.20 -0.12 10.10
C GLY A 149 -18.13 0.86 9.64
N TYR A 150 -18.48 1.81 8.76
CA TYR A 150 -17.60 2.95 8.50
C TYR A 150 -17.38 3.74 9.81
N ASP A 151 -16.17 3.67 10.35
CA ASP A 151 -15.82 4.34 11.60
C ASP A 151 -15.75 5.86 11.37
N HIS A 152 -16.75 6.55 11.92
CA HIS A 152 -16.90 8.01 11.92
C HIS A 152 -16.05 8.70 13.00
N SER A 153 -15.35 7.97 13.87
CA SER A 153 -14.62 8.56 15.01
C SER A 153 -13.27 9.19 14.65
N ASN A 154 -12.78 8.96 13.42
CA ASN A 154 -11.48 9.47 13.00
C ASN A 154 -11.58 10.91 12.47
N THR A 155 -11.46 11.88 13.37
CA THR A 155 -11.50 13.34 13.12
C THR A 155 -10.40 13.86 12.18
N LEU A 156 -9.44 13.02 11.78
CA LEU A 156 -8.43 13.34 10.76
C LEU A 156 -8.86 12.99 9.33
N ARG A 157 -9.99 12.30 9.15
CA ARG A 157 -10.56 12.02 7.82
C ARG A 157 -11.31 13.25 7.33
N VAL A 158 -10.80 13.82 6.24
CA VAL A 158 -11.34 15.04 5.64
C VAL A 158 -12.51 14.69 4.71
N GLU A 159 -12.53 13.44 4.22
CA GLU A 159 -13.51 12.93 3.27
C GLU A 159 -14.71 12.27 3.96
N SER A 160 -15.90 12.50 3.40
CA SER A 160 -17.14 11.78 3.75
C SER A 160 -17.07 10.30 3.34
N ALA A 161 -17.93 9.46 3.92
CA ALA A 161 -18.03 8.05 3.55
C ALA A 161 -18.31 7.84 2.03
N VAL A 162 -19.07 8.76 1.42
CA VAL A 162 -19.38 8.72 -0.02
C VAL A 162 -18.13 9.00 -0.85
N GLU A 163 -17.36 10.02 -0.47
CA GLU A 163 -16.10 10.36 -1.14
C GLU A 163 -15.06 9.24 -0.98
N ALA A 164 -14.99 8.61 0.19
CA ALA A 164 -14.10 7.47 0.42
C ALA A 164 -14.42 6.27 -0.48
N ILE A 165 -15.71 5.99 -0.73
CA ILE A 165 -16.16 4.93 -1.63
C ILE A 165 -15.91 5.31 -3.10
N ALA A 166 -16.20 6.55 -3.49
CA ALA A 166 -15.93 7.02 -4.85
C ALA A 166 -14.44 6.95 -5.19
N LEU A 167 -13.60 7.35 -4.24
CA LEU A 167 -12.15 7.26 -4.36
C LEU A 167 -11.65 5.82 -4.38
N ASP A 168 -12.21 4.92 -3.56
CA ASP A 168 -11.91 3.49 -3.62
C ASP A 168 -12.15 2.90 -5.00
N ARG A 169 -13.32 3.20 -5.61
CA ARG A 169 -13.67 2.73 -6.96
C ARG A 169 -12.69 3.26 -8.00
N ARG A 170 -12.38 4.57 -7.95
CA ARG A 170 -11.42 5.18 -8.87
C ARG A 170 -10.03 4.51 -8.77
N ILE A 171 -9.57 4.23 -7.55
CA ILE A 171 -8.29 3.51 -7.33
C ILE A 171 -8.38 2.09 -7.91
N ASP A 172 -9.46 1.37 -7.67
CA ASP A 172 -9.64 0.00 -8.17
C ASP A 172 -9.66 -0.08 -9.71
N GLU A 173 -10.32 0.88 -10.35
CA GLU A 173 -10.35 1.02 -11.82
C GLU A 173 -8.94 1.23 -12.38
N LEU A 174 -8.14 2.10 -11.76
CA LEU A 174 -6.75 2.36 -12.17
C LEU A 174 -5.86 1.11 -12.07
N TRP A 175 -6.14 0.19 -11.16
CA TRP A 175 -5.38 -1.05 -11.00
C TRP A 175 -5.95 -2.24 -11.80
N THR A 176 -7.08 -2.08 -12.49
CA THR A 176 -7.80 -3.21 -13.11
C THR A 176 -6.99 -3.95 -14.17
N ALA A 177 -6.06 -3.27 -14.85
CA ALA A 177 -5.19 -3.87 -15.87
C ALA A 177 -3.99 -4.66 -15.30
N HIS A 178 -3.82 -4.73 -13.97
CA HIS A 178 -2.74 -5.49 -13.34
C HIS A 178 -3.10 -6.98 -13.22
N ASP A 179 -2.33 -7.86 -13.87
CA ASP A 179 -2.63 -9.30 -13.94
C ASP A 179 -2.69 -10.00 -12.57
N ASN A 180 -1.83 -9.59 -11.63
CA ASN A 180 -1.79 -10.14 -10.27
C ASN A 180 -2.52 -9.26 -9.24
N ARG A 181 -3.67 -8.69 -9.61
CA ARG A 181 -4.53 -7.95 -8.68
C ARG A 181 -5.49 -8.89 -7.96
N GLU A 182 -5.51 -8.81 -6.63
CA GLU A 182 -6.50 -9.46 -5.78
C GLU A 182 -7.31 -8.42 -5.01
N VAL A 183 -8.63 -8.58 -5.01
CA VAL A 183 -9.54 -7.71 -4.26
C VAL A 183 -10.04 -8.44 -3.03
N VAL A 184 -9.87 -7.84 -1.87
CA VAL A 184 -10.47 -8.29 -0.61
C VAL A 184 -11.67 -7.41 -0.31
N GLU A 185 -12.85 -7.97 -0.50
CA GLU A 185 -14.12 -7.28 -0.31
C GLU A 185 -14.32 -6.83 1.15
N ALA A 186 -15.22 -5.87 1.33
CA ALA A 186 -15.67 -5.49 2.66
C ALA A 186 -16.38 -6.67 3.33
N SER A 187 -16.19 -6.83 4.63
CA SER A 187 -16.74 -7.91 5.44
C SER A 187 -17.17 -7.34 6.78
N ASP A 188 -18.28 -7.83 7.31
CA ASP A 188 -18.76 -7.47 8.64
C ASP A 188 -17.84 -8.06 9.73
N ASP A 189 -17.13 -9.16 9.42
CA ASP A 189 -16.01 -9.66 10.22
C ASP A 189 -14.68 -9.09 9.70
N PHE A 190 -14.19 -8.07 10.40
CA PHE A 190 -12.92 -7.43 10.13
C PHE A 190 -11.73 -8.38 10.24
N LEU A 191 -11.73 -9.32 11.20
CA LEU A 191 -10.62 -10.26 11.39
C LEU A 191 -10.52 -11.22 10.21
N THR A 192 -11.65 -11.68 9.68
CA THR A 192 -11.68 -12.52 8.47
C THR A 192 -11.11 -11.76 7.26
N LYS A 193 -11.47 -10.48 7.10
CA LYS A 193 -10.89 -9.61 6.05
C LYS A 193 -9.37 -9.52 6.16
N MET A 194 -8.85 -9.26 7.36
CA MET A 194 -7.42 -9.13 7.61
C MET A 194 -6.67 -10.45 7.41
N ARG A 195 -7.23 -11.58 7.86
CA ARG A 195 -6.66 -12.92 7.60
C ARG A 195 -6.53 -13.16 6.10
N ARG A 196 -7.57 -12.87 5.32
CA ARG A 196 -7.52 -13.01 3.87
C ARG A 196 -6.44 -12.14 3.24
N ALA A 197 -6.32 -10.88 3.67
CA ALA A 197 -5.26 -9.99 3.20
C ALA A 197 -3.84 -10.57 3.47
N LEU A 198 -3.60 -11.09 4.67
CA LEU A 198 -2.32 -11.71 5.02
C LEU A 198 -2.06 -13.00 4.26
N GLU A 199 -3.07 -13.83 4.00
CA GLU A 199 -2.93 -15.03 3.17
C GLU A 199 -2.49 -14.70 1.74
N VAL A 200 -3.02 -13.61 1.16
CA VAL A 200 -2.60 -13.15 -0.16
C VAL A 200 -1.13 -12.77 -0.13
N VAL A 201 -0.70 -11.93 0.81
CA VAL A 201 0.73 -11.55 0.96
C VAL A 201 1.60 -12.79 1.18
N ARG A 202 1.16 -13.72 2.04
CA ARG A 202 1.86 -14.98 2.30
C ARG A 202 2.06 -15.79 1.03
N SER A 203 1.06 -15.90 0.16
CA SER A 203 1.15 -16.67 -1.08
C SER A 203 2.23 -16.14 -2.03
N ARG A 204 2.59 -14.85 -1.90
CA ARG A 204 3.61 -14.17 -2.71
C ARG A 204 5.02 -14.24 -2.13
N LEU A 205 5.19 -14.73 -0.90
CA LEU A 205 6.52 -14.96 -0.33
C LEU A 205 7.26 -16.07 -1.10
N PRO A 206 8.61 -16.08 -1.13
CA PRO A 206 9.37 -17.23 -1.61
C PRO A 206 9.33 -18.38 -0.59
N SER A 207 9.51 -19.63 -1.04
CA SER A 207 9.42 -20.83 -0.18
C SER A 207 10.31 -20.77 1.06
N CYS A 208 11.50 -20.16 0.96
CA CYS A 208 12.41 -19.94 2.08
C CYS A 208 11.84 -19.02 3.18
N CYS A 209 10.79 -18.26 2.89
CA CYS A 209 10.07 -17.38 3.83
C CYS A 209 8.65 -17.89 4.17
N HIS A 210 8.19 -19.01 3.62
CA HIS A 210 6.82 -19.56 3.81
C HIS A 210 6.62 -20.39 5.08
N VAL A 211 7.70 -21.03 5.58
CA VAL A 211 7.65 -22.10 6.58
C VAL A 211 7.75 -21.57 8.02
N HIS A 212 7.92 -20.26 8.20
CA HIS A 212 8.12 -19.68 9.52
C HIS A 212 6.79 -19.59 10.28
N PRO A 213 6.78 -19.84 11.60
CA PRO A 213 5.58 -19.70 12.39
C PRO A 213 5.10 -18.25 12.30
N LEU A 214 3.87 -18.05 11.80
CA LEU A 214 3.19 -16.77 11.94
C LEU A 214 3.06 -16.51 13.44
N ALA A 215 3.43 -15.33 13.93
CA ALA A 215 3.21 -14.99 15.34
C ALA A 215 1.72 -14.90 15.71
N VAL A 216 0.82 -15.16 14.77
CA VAL A 216 -0.63 -15.32 14.96
C VAL A 216 -1.00 -16.73 15.46
N SER A 217 -0.14 -17.31 16.29
CA SER A 217 -0.42 -18.59 16.97
C SER A 217 -0.89 -18.30 18.39
N SER A 218 -2.14 -18.69 18.67
CA SER A 218 -2.96 -18.54 19.90
C SER A 218 -3.44 -17.13 20.28
#